data_AF-A0A6N7MB64-F1
#
_entry.id   AF-A0A6N7MB64-F1
#
_cell.length_a   1.000
_cell.length_b   1.000
_cell.length_c   1.000
_cell.angle_alpha   90.00
_cell.angle_beta   90.00
_cell.angle_gamma   90.00
#
_symmetry.space_group_name_H-M   'P 1'
#
loop_
_entity.id
_entity.type
_entity.pdbx_description
1 polymer ?
#
loop_
_entity_poly.entity_id
_entity_poly.type
_entity_poly.pdbx_seq_one_letter_code
_entity_poly.pdbx_strand_id
1 'polypeptide(L)' 'MYNDKAKGNYVGVLATFGVTHEALLDVVTGKFNPVGRMPFTTPISEKAVENNREDVPGYMEGEGYALFKYDEGMSY' A
#
# COMPACT_ATOMS: atom_id res chain seq x y z
N MET A 1 11.51 7.52 -0.77
CA MET A 1 10.53 6.50 -0.35
C MET A 1 9.29 7.20 0.18
N TYR A 2 8.08 6.68 -0.10
CA TYR A 2 6.82 7.28 0.38
C TYR A 2 6.71 7.14 1.90
N ASN A 3 6.50 8.26 2.61
CA ASN A 3 6.32 8.35 4.06
C ASN A 3 5.69 9.70 4.42
N ASP A 4 5.36 9.93 5.69
CA ASP A 4 4.68 11.16 6.13
C ASP A 4 5.42 12.45 5.80
N LYS A 5 6.76 12.44 5.79
CA LYS A 5 7.58 13.62 5.47
C LYS A 5 7.61 13.91 3.96
N ALA A 6 7.56 12.87 3.13
CA ALA A 6 7.67 12.96 1.68
C ALA A 6 6.32 12.90 0.95
N LYS A 7 5.21 12.63 1.66
CA LYS A 7 3.87 12.44 1.08
C LYS A 7 3.44 13.61 0.18
N GLY A 8 3.80 14.84 0.54
CA GLY A 8 3.51 16.04 -0.25
C GLY A 8 4.20 16.12 -1.62
N ASN A 9 5.21 15.29 -1.87
CA ASN A 9 5.92 15.22 -3.15
C ASN A 9 5.20 14.34 -4.18
N TYR A 10 4.13 13.64 -3.79
CA TYR A 10 3.43 12.67 -4.62
C TYR A 10 1.95 13.05 -4.74
N VAL A 11 1.43 13.09 -5.97
CA VAL A 11 -0.01 13.29 -6.22
C VAL A 11 -0.83 12.02 -6.01
N GLY A 12 -0.18 10.86 -6.10
CA GLY A 12 -0.78 9.55 -5.93
C GLY A 12 0.27 8.46 -5.89
N VAL A 13 -0.12 7.31 -5.33
CA VAL A 13 0.70 6.10 -5.28
C VAL A 13 -0.13 4.96 -5.83
N LEU A 14 0.44 4.18 -6.74
CA LEU A 14 -0.19 2.99 -7.30
C LEU A 14 0.69 1.78 -7.00
N ALA A 15 0.18 0.86 -6.18
CA ALA A 15 0.83 -0.41 -5.93
C ALA A 15 0.50 -1.39 -7.06
N THR A 16 1.51 -2.07 -7.60
CA THR A 16 1.35 -3.07 -8.66
C THR A 16 2.01 -4.37 -8.25
N PHE A 17 1.43 -5.50 -8.65
CA PHE A 17 1.89 -6.85 -8.29
C PHE A 17 1.85 -7.73 -9.54
N GLY A 18 2.91 -7.69 -10.35
CA GLY A 18 3.01 -8.55 -11.55
C GLY A 18 1.89 -8.31 -12.58
N VAL A 19 1.58 -7.06 -12.89
CA VAL A 19 0.54 -6.67 -13.86
C VAL A 19 1.13 -6.44 -15.26
N THR A 20 0.29 -6.50 -16.29
CA THR A 20 0.67 -6.07 -17.64
C THR A 20 0.67 -4.54 -17.76
N HIS A 21 1.39 -4.01 -18.74
CA HIS A 21 1.44 -2.57 -19.00
C HIS A 21 0.07 -2.02 -19.42
N GLU A 22 -0.69 -2.80 -20.16
CA GLU A 22 -2.04 -2.45 -20.61
C GLU A 22 -2.99 -2.29 -19.42
N ALA A 23 -2.93 -3.22 -18.45
CA ALA A 23 -3.76 -3.13 -17.24
C ALA A 23 -3.38 -1.90 -16.39
N LEU A 24 -2.09 -1.59 -16.29
CA LEU A 24 -1.60 -0.39 -15.62
C LEU A 24 -2.12 0.88 -16.30
N LEU A 25 -2.03 0.94 -17.64
CA LEU A 25 -2.47 2.10 -18.41
C LEU A 25 -3.98 2.30 -18.32
N ASP A 26 -4.77 1.22 -18.36
CA ASP A 26 -6.22 1.30 -18.21
C ASP A 26 -6.62 1.96 -16.89
N VAL A 27 -5.93 1.66 -15.78
CA VAL A 27 -6.18 2.31 -14.48
C VAL A 27 -5.73 3.77 -14.46
N VAL A 28 -4.50 4.07 -14.90
CA VAL A 28 -3.95 5.44 -14.81
C VAL A 28 -4.69 6.42 -15.74
N THR A 29 -5.24 5.93 -16.87
CA THR A 29 -6.03 6.74 -17.81
C THR A 29 -7.50 6.87 -17.41
N GLY A 30 -7.94 6.20 -16.34
CA GLY A 30 -9.34 6.23 -15.90
C GLY A 30 -10.30 5.36 -16.72
N LYS A 31 -9.78 4.51 -17.60
CA LYS A 31 -10.57 3.50 -18.34
C LYS A 31 -11.01 2.36 -17.42
N PHE A 32 -10.11 1.96 -16.52
CA PHE A 32 -10.31 1.12 -15.33
C PHE A 32 -11.24 1.79 -14.30
N ASN A 33 -11.73 1.16 -13.23
CA ASN A 33 -11.83 1.80 -11.89
C ASN A 33 -11.13 0.86 -10.91
N PRO A 34 -10.06 1.26 -10.19
CA PRO A 34 -9.34 0.37 -9.31
C PRO A 34 -10.26 -0.12 -8.20
N VAL A 35 -10.35 -1.45 -8.11
CA VAL A 35 -11.09 -2.19 -7.08
C VAL A 35 -10.17 -2.98 -6.16
N GLY A 36 -8.85 -2.89 -6.40
CA GLY A 36 -7.83 -3.62 -5.64
C GLY A 36 -7.76 -3.17 -4.19
N ARG A 37 -7.52 -4.14 -3.31
CA ARG A 37 -7.36 -3.96 -1.87
C ARG A 37 -6.03 -4.54 -1.43
N MET A 38 -5.39 -3.90 -0.46
CA MET A 38 -4.10 -4.34 0.07
C MET A 38 -4.23 -5.74 0.71
N PRO A 39 -3.51 -6.75 0.21
CA PRO A 39 -3.62 -8.13 0.71
C PRO A 39 -2.88 -8.35 2.03
N PHE A 40 -2.07 -7.38 2.46
CA PHE A 40 -1.37 -7.35 3.74
C PHE A 40 -1.15 -5.90 4.18
N THR A 41 -0.94 -5.69 5.48
CA THR A 41 -0.53 -4.40 6.03
C THR A 41 0.93 -4.12 5.68
N THR A 42 1.23 -2.96 5.10
CA THR A 42 2.61 -2.56 4.86
C THR A 42 3.20 -1.87 6.10
N PRO A 43 4.38 -2.28 6.57
CA PRO A 43 5.07 -1.65 7.69
C PRO A 43 5.46 -0.20 7.38
N ILE A 44 5.48 0.66 8.40
CA ILE A 44 5.87 2.08 8.27
C ILE A 44 7.37 2.31 8.09
N SER A 45 8.19 1.32 8.44
CA SER A 45 9.65 1.38 8.29
C SER A 45 10.28 -0.01 8.37
N GLU A 46 11.53 -0.13 7.91
CA GLU A 46 12.33 -1.35 8.09
C GLU A 46 12.50 -1.71 9.57
N LYS A 47 12.70 -0.71 10.45
CA LYS A 47 12.74 -0.94 11.90
C LYS A 47 11.43 -1.57 12.44
N ALA A 48 10.28 -1.21 11.87
CA ALA A 48 9.01 -1.84 12.25
C ALA A 48 8.94 -3.31 11.80
N VAL A 49 9.59 -3.66 10.68
CA VAL A 49 9.76 -5.06 10.24
C VAL A 49 10.68 -5.81 11.19
N GLU A 50 11.82 -5.25 11.57
CA GLU A 50 12.77 -5.92 12.48
C GLU A 50 12.18 -6.21 13.86
N ASN A 51 11.25 -5.38 14.33
CA ASN A 51 10.57 -5.55 15.62
C ASN A 51 9.21 -6.26 15.51
N ASN A 52 8.84 -6.73 14.31
CA ASN A 52 7.60 -7.48 14.08
C ASN A 52 7.60 -8.78 14.90
N ARG A 53 6.41 -9.15 15.37
CA ARG A 53 6.13 -10.47 15.92
C ARG A 53 5.82 -11.41 14.76
N GLU A 54 6.73 -12.33 14.47
CA GLU A 54 6.65 -13.22 13.29
C GLU A 54 5.34 -14.02 13.20
N ASP A 55 4.74 -14.37 14.34
CA ASP A 55 3.48 -15.13 14.43
C ASP A 55 2.21 -14.26 14.42
N VAL A 56 2.35 -12.94 14.35
CA VAL A 56 1.22 -12.00 14.39
C VAL A 56 1.05 -11.38 13.00
N PRO A 57 -0.11 -11.54 12.35
CA PRO A 57 -0.39 -10.86 11.10
C PRO A 57 -0.24 -9.34 11.26
N GLY A 58 0.36 -8.65 10.28
CA GLY A 58 0.69 -7.22 10.41
C GLY A 58 -0.51 -6.29 10.72
N TYR A 59 -1.75 -6.68 10.42
CA TYR A 59 -2.95 -5.92 10.81
C TYR A 59 -3.29 -6.02 12.31
N MET A 60 -2.61 -6.90 13.05
CA MET A 60 -2.76 -7.10 14.51
C MET A 60 -1.58 -6.54 15.33
N GLU A 61 -0.55 -5.96 14.70
CA GLU A 61 0.62 -5.37 15.38
C GLU A 61 0.28 -4.11 16.20
N GLY A 62 -0.90 -3.53 15.99
CA GLY A 62 -1.40 -2.38 16.74
C GLY A 62 -1.17 -1.03 16.05
N GLU A 63 -1.44 0.04 16.77
CA GLU A 63 -1.32 1.41 16.25
C GLU A 63 0.14 1.79 15.98
N GLY A 64 0.38 2.44 14.84
CA GLY A 64 1.72 2.92 14.45
C GLY A 64 2.57 1.93 13.64
N TYR A 65 2.09 0.71 13.39
CA TYR A 65 2.78 -0.24 12.51
C TYR A 65 2.54 0.04 11.02
N ALA A 66 1.29 0.35 10.65
CA ALA A 66 0.86 0.38 9.26
C ALA A 66 1.17 1.70 8.54
N LEU A 67 1.77 1.64 7.35
CA LEU A 67 1.78 2.71 6.35
C LEU A 67 0.55 2.63 5.45
N PHE A 68 0.23 1.43 4.95
CA PHE A 68 -1.03 1.08 4.29
C PHE A 68 -1.63 -0.11 5.04
N LYS A 69 -2.91 -0.05 5.34
CA LYS A 69 -3.62 -1.07 6.13
C LYS A 69 -4.03 -2.25 5.24
N TYR A 70 -4.19 -3.42 5.84
CA TYR A 70 -4.93 -4.52 5.22
C TYR A 70 -6.32 -4.03 4.77
N ASP A 71 -6.76 -4.49 3.61
CA ASP A 71 -8.03 -4.11 2.96
C ASP A 71 -8.15 -2.60 2.62
N GLU A 72 -7.05 -1.85 2.70
CA GLU A 72 -7.01 -0.47 2.21
C GLU A 72 -7.00 -0.46 0.67
N GLY A 73 -7.75 0.46 0.08
CA GLY A 73 -7.84 0.66 -1.36
C GLY A 73 -8.73 1.85 -1.68
N MET A 74 -8.36 2.58 -2.73
CA MET A 74 -9.12 3.72 -3.24
C MET A 74 -9.69 3.41 -4.61
N SER A 75 -10.82 4.03 -4.90
CA SER A 75 -11.50 4.03 -6.20
C SER A 75 -11.78 5.49 -6.57
N TYR A 76 -11.86 5.80 -7.85
CA TYR A 76 -12.24 7.13 -8.34
C TYR A 76 -13.70 7.17 -8.80
#